data_AF-A0A965GGP8-F1
#
_entry.id   AF-A0A965GGP8-F1
#
_cell.length_a   1.000
_cell.length_b   1.000
_cell.length_c   1.000
_cell.angle_alpha   90.00
_cell.angle_beta   90.00
_cell.angle_gamma   90.00
#
_symmetry.space_group_name_H-M   'P 1'
#
loop_
_entity.id
_entity.type
_entity.pdbx_description
1 polymer ?
#
loop_
_entity_poly.entity_id
_entity_poly.type
_entity_poly.pdbx_seq_one_letter_code
_entity_poly.pdbx_strand_id
1 'polypeptide(L)'
;RVDNGVKSQWLARDERVVKEYENDHLVHRKISASLASWILRTGEKVVKEAESWQVPTLLLYSGNDKLVRSKSSDLFAVQAPSHLVEAHCFKDMYHEILNDPEKEKVFTILNQWLVANLK
;
A
#
# COMPACT_ATOMS: atom_id res chain seq x y z
N ARG A 1 -6.41 20.06 -12.43
CA ARG A 1 -5.57 19.17 -11.60
C ARG A 1 -4.84 20.05 -10.59
N VAL A 2 -4.66 19.57 -9.37
CA VAL A 2 -3.98 20.28 -8.26
C VAL A 2 -2.75 19.48 -7.81
N ASP A 3 -1.92 20.04 -6.93
CA ASP A 3 -0.84 19.26 -6.30
C ASP A 3 -1.44 18.05 -5.56
N ASN A 4 -0.76 16.90 -5.60
CA ASN A 4 -1.22 15.65 -4.99
C ASN A 4 -0.92 15.56 -3.49
N GLY A 5 -0.18 16.53 -2.92
CA GLY A 5 0.14 16.60 -1.50
C GLY A 5 1.19 15.60 -1.03
N VAL A 6 1.75 14.78 -1.93
CA VAL A 6 2.76 13.77 -1.59
C VAL A 6 4.08 14.47 -1.30
N LYS A 7 4.66 14.16 -0.13
CA LYS A 7 6.02 14.58 0.22
C LYS A 7 6.95 13.40 -0.04
N SER A 8 7.89 13.58 -0.96
CA SER A 8 8.83 12.56 -1.43
C SER A 8 9.60 11.88 -0.29
N GLN A 9 10.03 12.66 0.71
CA GLN A 9 10.70 12.17 1.93
C GLN A 9 9.87 11.17 2.78
N TRP A 10 8.60 10.96 2.47
CA TRP A 10 7.72 10.00 3.14
C TRP A 10 7.48 8.72 2.32
N LEU A 11 8.04 8.63 1.12
CA LEU A 11 7.88 7.48 0.24
C LEU A 11 8.65 6.26 0.77
N ALA A 12 9.96 6.40 0.95
CA ALA A 12 10.84 5.31 1.35
C ALA A 12 11.81 5.75 2.45
N ARG A 13 12.32 4.79 3.21
CA ARG A 13 13.42 5.03 4.16
C ARG A 13 14.77 5.21 3.44
N ASP A 14 14.93 4.65 2.25
CA ASP A 14 16.14 4.80 1.43
C ASP A 14 16.14 6.16 0.70
N GLU A 15 17.08 7.04 1.05
CA GLU A 15 17.21 8.35 0.42
C GLU A 15 17.54 8.27 -1.08
N ARG A 16 18.13 7.17 -1.55
CA ARG A 16 18.41 6.98 -2.98
C ARG A 16 17.11 6.84 -3.78
N VAL A 17 16.15 6.09 -3.25
CA VAL A 17 14.81 5.93 -3.84
C VAL A 17 14.09 7.28 -3.91
N VAL A 18 14.17 8.08 -2.83
CA VAL A 18 13.58 9.42 -2.81
C VAL A 18 14.20 10.31 -3.90
N LYS A 19 15.53 10.28 -4.06
CA LYS A 19 16.22 11.05 -5.11
C LYS A 19 15.89 10.55 -6.52
N GLU A 20 15.78 9.24 -6.71
CA GLU A 20 15.38 8.66 -8.00
C GLU A 20 13.95 9.10 -8.36
N TYR A 21 13.02 9.04 -7.41
CA TYR A 21 11.65 9.54 -7.58
C TYR A 21 11.60 11.02 -7.95
N GLU A 22 12.40 11.87 -7.30
CA GLU A 22 12.45 13.31 -7.56
C GLU A 22 13.05 13.66 -8.93
N ASN A 23 13.97 12.83 -9.43
CA ASN A 23 14.66 13.04 -10.71
C ASN A 23 13.98 12.35 -11.90
N ASP A 24 12.97 11.51 -11.68
CA ASP A 24 12.24 10.84 -12.76
C ASP A 24 11.26 11.82 -13.46
N HIS A 25 11.53 12.10 -14.74
CA HIS A 25 10.70 12.99 -15.57
C HIS A 25 9.28 12.46 -15.85
N LEU A 26 9.03 11.17 -15.61
CA LEU A 26 7.69 10.57 -15.75
C LEU A 26 6.86 10.72 -14.46
N VAL A 27 7.49 11.01 -13.32
CA VAL A 27 6.81 11.29 -12.06
C VAL A 27 6.26 12.73 -12.07
N HIS A 28 5.03 12.89 -11.60
CA HIS A 28 4.41 14.21 -11.49
C HIS A 28 3.65 14.43 -10.19
N ARG A 29 3.52 15.69 -9.79
CA ARG A 29 2.83 16.08 -8.55
C ARG A 29 1.34 16.36 -8.71
N LYS A 30 0.68 15.93 -9.79
CA LYS A 30 -0.71 16.34 -10.10
C LYS A 30 -1.74 15.26 -9.80
N ILE A 31 -2.89 15.66 -9.25
CA ILE A 31 -4.09 14.80 -9.10
C ILE A 31 -5.34 15.52 -9.64
N SER A 32 -6.30 14.78 -10.19
CA SER A 32 -7.62 15.33 -10.53
C SER A 32 -8.57 15.23 -9.34
N ALA A 33 -9.51 16.18 -9.22
CA ALA A 33 -10.54 16.11 -8.18
C ALA A 33 -11.38 14.82 -8.29
N SER A 34 -11.66 14.36 -9.51
CA SER A 34 -12.37 13.10 -9.74
C SER A 34 -11.62 11.88 -9.18
N LEU A 35 -10.30 11.80 -9.40
CA LEU A 35 -9.48 10.71 -8.89
C LEU A 35 -9.36 10.76 -7.37
N ALA A 36 -9.07 11.93 -6.80
CA ALA A 36 -9.01 12.11 -5.35
C ALA A 36 -10.33 11.72 -4.67
N SER A 37 -11.45 12.17 -5.23
CA SER A 37 -12.78 11.87 -4.72
C SER A 37 -13.14 10.39 -4.84
N TRP A 38 -12.70 9.72 -5.91
CA TRP A 38 -12.86 8.28 -6.08
C TRP A 38 -12.03 7.48 -5.07
N ILE A 39 -10.76 7.83 -4.84
CA ILE A 39 -9.89 7.16 -3.85
C ILE A 39 -10.54 7.19 -2.46
N LEU A 40 -11.02 8.35 -2.02
CA LEU A 40 -11.62 8.50 -0.69
C LEU A 40 -12.89 7.65 -0.54
N ARG A 41 -13.84 7.76 -1.48
CA ARG A 41 -15.09 7.00 -1.42
C ARG A 41 -14.86 5.49 -1.53
N THR A 42 -13.99 5.07 -2.44
CA THR A 42 -13.72 3.65 -2.67
C THR A 42 -12.97 3.05 -1.48
N GLY A 43 -12.03 3.77 -0.88
CA GLY A 43 -11.33 3.31 0.33
C GLY A 43 -12.29 3.02 1.49
N GLU A 44 -13.22 3.94 1.78
CA GLU A 44 -14.25 3.73 2.81
C GLU A 44 -15.18 2.55 2.47
N LYS A 45 -15.59 2.44 1.20
CA LYS A 45 -16.44 1.36 0.72
C LYS A 45 -15.78 -0.02 0.88
N VAL A 46 -14.51 -0.15 0.49
CA VAL A 46 -13.77 -1.43 0.55
C VAL A 46 -13.67 -1.93 2.00
N VAL A 47 -13.40 -1.05 2.96
CA VAL A 47 -13.38 -1.45 4.38
C VAL A 47 -14.77 -1.86 4.86
N LYS A 48 -15.81 -1.11 4.51
CA LYS A 48 -17.20 -1.41 4.89
C LYS A 48 -17.71 -2.74 4.32
N GLU A 49 -17.24 -3.13 3.14
CA GLU A 49 -17.67 -4.35 2.45
C GLU A 49 -16.71 -5.53 2.67
N ALA A 50 -15.71 -5.39 3.54
CA ALA A 50 -14.64 -6.37 3.75
C ALA A 50 -15.17 -7.77 4.12
N GLU A 51 -16.21 -7.87 4.96
CA GLU A 51 -16.82 -9.15 5.36
C GLU A 51 -17.33 -9.97 4.16
N SER A 52 -17.68 -9.31 3.06
CA SER A 52 -18.20 -9.94 1.85
C SER A 52 -17.12 -10.30 0.82
N TRP A 53 -15.84 -10.15 1.16
CA TRP A 53 -14.72 -10.40 0.25
C TRP A 53 -14.64 -11.87 -0.18
N GLN A 54 -14.40 -12.12 -1.47
CA GLN A 54 -14.45 -13.47 -2.06
C GLN A 54 -13.16 -13.91 -2.76
N VAL A 55 -12.18 -13.01 -2.89
CA VAL A 55 -10.97 -13.26 -3.68
C VAL A 55 -9.79 -13.55 -2.75
N PRO A 56 -9.06 -14.67 -2.92
CA PRO A 56 -7.81 -14.89 -2.20
C PRO A 56 -6.87 -13.69 -2.39
N THR A 57 -6.40 -13.11 -1.28
CA THR A 57 -5.69 -11.82 -1.28
C THR A 57 -4.54 -11.85 -0.29
N LEU A 58 -3.37 -11.40 -0.76
CA LEU A 58 -2.27 -10.99 0.09
C LEU A 58 -2.31 -9.47 0.27
N LEU A 59 -2.45 -9.01 1.51
CA LEU A 59 -2.42 -7.58 1.86
C LEU A 59 -1.07 -7.23 2.51
N LEU A 60 -0.19 -6.57 1.76
CA LEU A 60 1.09 -6.06 2.25
C LEU A 60 0.99 -4.55 2.44
N TYR A 61 1.32 -4.04 3.62
CA TYR A 61 1.22 -2.60 3.89
C TYR A 61 2.21 -2.11 4.93
N SER A 62 2.50 -0.82 4.85
CA SER A 62 3.38 -0.11 5.79
C SER A 62 2.65 0.24 7.09
N GLY A 63 3.33 0.07 8.22
CA GLY A 63 2.82 0.52 9.53
C GLY A 63 3.16 1.98 9.85
N ASN A 64 4.26 2.51 9.33
CA ASN A 64 4.74 3.88 9.54
C ASN A 64 4.53 4.76 8.30
N ASP A 65 3.41 4.56 7.62
CA ASP A 65 3.02 5.30 6.43
C ASP A 65 2.46 6.69 6.81
N LYS A 66 3.08 7.74 6.26
CA LYS A 66 2.66 9.14 6.46
C LYS A 66 1.75 9.66 5.34
N LEU A 67 1.56 8.88 4.28
CA LEU A 67 0.71 9.17 3.13
C LEU A 67 -0.64 8.47 3.23
N VAL A 68 -0.66 7.22 3.70
CA VAL A 68 -1.87 6.40 3.86
C VAL A 68 -2.01 5.95 5.32
N ARG A 69 -3.23 5.97 5.84
CA ARG A 69 -3.49 5.49 7.21
C ARG A 69 -3.57 3.96 7.24
N SER A 70 -2.52 3.33 7.77
CA SER A 70 -2.41 1.87 7.97
C SER A 70 -3.60 1.25 8.71
N LYS A 71 -4.23 1.99 9.62
CA LYS A 71 -5.44 1.58 10.34
C LYS A 71 -6.58 1.06 9.44
N SER A 72 -6.70 1.57 8.21
CA SER A 72 -7.73 1.10 7.29
C SER A 72 -7.43 -0.31 6.77
N SER A 73 -6.15 -0.61 6.53
CA SER A 73 -5.68 -1.96 6.20
C SER A 73 -5.86 -2.93 7.37
N ASP A 74 -5.57 -2.48 8.61
CA ASP A 74 -5.83 -3.27 9.82
C ASP A 74 -7.32 -3.65 9.90
N LEU A 75 -8.21 -2.66 9.72
CA LEU A 75 -9.66 -2.87 9.77
C LEU A 75 -10.16 -3.81 8.67
N PHE A 76 -9.65 -3.66 7.45
CA PHE A 76 -9.98 -4.57 6.35
C PHE A 76 -9.54 -6.00 6.66
N ALA A 77 -8.31 -6.20 7.13
CA ALA A 77 -7.77 -7.53 7.46
C ALA A 77 -8.55 -8.22 8.58
N VAL A 78 -9.06 -7.46 9.56
CA VAL A 78 -9.88 -8.00 10.67
C VAL A 78 -11.28 -8.39 10.20
N GLN A 79 -11.88 -7.63 9.28
CA GLN A 79 -13.26 -7.84 8.83
C GLN A 79 -13.36 -8.86 7.69
N ALA A 80 -12.36 -8.94 6.82
CA ALA A 80 -12.39 -9.86 5.70
C ALA A 80 -12.30 -11.33 6.14
N PRO A 81 -12.86 -12.28 5.38
CA PRO A 81 -12.76 -13.70 5.74
C PRO A 81 -11.31 -14.15 5.85
N SER A 82 -10.92 -14.62 7.04
CA SER A 82 -9.52 -14.95 7.36
C SER A 82 -8.94 -16.11 6.54
N HIS A 83 -9.79 -16.92 5.91
CA HIS A 83 -9.36 -17.98 4.99
C HIS A 83 -9.09 -17.47 3.57
N LEU A 84 -9.43 -16.22 3.26
CA LEU A 84 -9.20 -15.57 1.97
C LEU A 84 -8.15 -14.47 2.03
N VAL A 85 -7.94 -13.85 3.20
CA VAL A 85 -7.02 -12.71 3.32
C VAL A 85 -5.87 -13.05 4.26
N GLU A 86 -4.66 -13.01 3.70
CA GLU A 86 -3.41 -13.03 4.45
C GLU A 86 -2.86 -11.59 4.51
N ALA A 87 -2.58 -11.06 5.70
CA ALA A 87 -2.19 -9.67 5.88
C ALA A 87 -0.87 -9.52 6.65
N HIS A 88 0.04 -8.68 6.12
CA HIS A 88 1.35 -8.40 6.72
C HIS A 88 1.59 -6.90 6.83
N CYS A 89 1.70 -6.43 8.08
CA CYS A 89 2.08 -5.06 8.39
C CYS A 89 3.60 -4.96 8.62
N PHE A 90 4.28 -4.15 7.81
CA PHE A 90 5.69 -3.81 8.01
C PHE A 90 5.80 -2.56 8.86
N LYS A 91 5.82 -2.75 10.19
CA LYS A 91 5.67 -1.69 11.20
C LYS A 91 6.58 -0.47 10.98
N ASP A 92 7.84 -0.69 10.63
CA ASP A 92 8.85 0.37 10.55
C ASP A 92 9.01 0.98 9.15
N MET A 93 8.53 0.29 8.11
CA MET A 93 8.70 0.73 6.72
C MET A 93 7.82 1.95 6.42
N TYR A 94 8.24 2.76 5.45
CA TYR A 94 7.43 3.88 4.91
C TYR A 94 6.51 3.38 3.78
N HIS A 95 5.85 4.29 3.05
CA HIS A 95 4.82 3.98 2.05
C HIS A 95 5.23 2.92 1.02
N GLU A 96 6.44 3.04 0.45
CA GLU A 96 6.97 2.15 -0.58
C GLU A 96 7.71 0.96 0.01
N ILE A 97 6.97 0.03 0.60
CA ILE A 97 7.53 -1.19 1.23
C ILE A 97 8.41 -2.03 0.27
N LEU A 98 8.17 -1.96 -1.04
CA LEU A 98 8.95 -2.68 -2.06
C LEU A 98 10.29 -1.99 -2.41
N ASN A 99 10.47 -0.73 -2.01
CA ASN A 99 11.68 0.05 -2.21
C ASN A 99 12.42 0.31 -0.89
N ASP A 100 11.99 -0.34 0.19
CA ASP A 100 12.59 -0.20 1.51
C ASP A 100 13.98 -0.89 1.59
N PRO A 101 14.92 -0.42 2.44
CA PRO A 101 16.19 -1.13 2.67
C PRO A 101 16.05 -2.61 3.04
N GLU A 102 14.92 -2.99 3.64
CA GLU A 102 14.59 -4.36 4.03
C GLU A 102 13.54 -5.01 3.11
N LYS A 103 13.39 -4.52 1.87
CA LYS A 103 12.42 -5.01 0.86
C LYS A 103 12.45 -6.51 0.62
N GLU A 104 13.59 -7.18 0.81
CA GLU A 104 13.71 -8.63 0.67
C GLU A 104 12.76 -9.40 1.60
N LYS A 105 12.45 -8.84 2.79
CA LYS A 105 11.42 -9.39 3.68
C LYS A 105 10.04 -9.38 3.02
N VAL A 106 9.71 -8.29 2.31
CA VAL A 106 8.45 -8.12 1.60
C VAL A 106 8.38 -9.07 0.41
N PHE A 107 9.45 -9.13 -0.39
CA PHE A 107 9.53 -10.02 -1.55
C PHE A 107 9.49 -11.51 -1.18
N THR A 108 10.09 -11.90 -0.05
CA THR A 108 10.03 -13.29 0.45
C THR A 108 8.58 -13.72 0.70
N ILE A 109 7.82 -12.89 1.43
CA ILE A 109 6.40 -13.17 1.72
C ILE A 109 5.58 -13.18 0.44
N LEU A 110 5.77 -12.18 -0.44
CA LEU A 110 5.07 -12.11 -1.73
C LEU A 110 5.31 -13.37 -2.57
N ASN A 111 6.56 -13.81 -2.71
CA ASN A 111 6.92 -14.98 -3.49
C ASN A 111 6.35 -16.27 -2.89
N GLN A 112 6.41 -16.43 -1.56
CA GLN A 112 5.82 -17.59 -0.89
C GLN A 112 4.32 -17.68 -1.13
N TRP A 113 3.61 -16.56 -1.00
CA TRP A 113 2.18 -16.51 -1.25
C TRP A 113 1.85 -16.82 -2.71
N LEU A 114 2.60 -16.25 -3.67
CA LEU A 114 2.42 -16.54 -5.09
C LEU A 114 2.65 -18.03 -5.39
N VAL A 115 3.76 -18.62 -4.95
CA VAL A 115 4.05 -20.05 -5.16
C VAL A 115 2.98 -20.94 -4.56
N ALA A 116 2.45 -20.61 -3.39
CA ALA A 116 1.38 -21.37 -2.75
C ALA A 116 0.02 -21.26 -3.47
N ASN A 117 -0.18 -20.24 -4.31
CA ASN A 117 -1.45 -19.94 -4.98
C ASN A 117 -1.38 -20.01 -6.52
N LEU A 118 -0.19 -20.27 -7.09
CA LEU A 118 -0.02 -20.60 -8.50
C LEU A 118 -0.63 -21.99 -8.74
N LYS A 119 -1.63 -22.04 -9.63
CA LYS A 119 -2.21 -23.28 -10.14
C LYS A 119 -1.47 -23.74 -11.39
#